data_AF-A0A0F2P7V9-F1
#
_entry.id   AF-A0A0F2P7V9-F1
#
_cell.length_a   1.000
_cell.length_b   1.000
_cell.length_c   1.000
_cell.angle_alpha   90.00
_cell.angle_beta   90.00
_cell.angle_gamma   90.00
#
_symmetry.space_group_name_H-M   'P 1'
#
loop_
_entity.id
_entity.type
_entity.pdbx_description
1 polymer ?
#
loop_
_entity_poly.entity_id
_entity_poly.type
_entity_poly.pdbx_seq_one_letter_code
_entity_poly.pdbx_strand_id
1 'polypeptide(L)'
;MGQALHNLDVWVVLILQEFVLLFYEGGCVLRKKYLMVIVLALVLSVSAAGFASAAGFSDVPDNYWAKAQIDKWVDQGLTGGYQDGTYKPGQQISRAEFVALVNRSFSIQGSGNAAGFTDVKSTAWYYGEVDKANYMAGYQDGTFGPNKSITRQEAAAIIARLMSLSVPEQDVLSGFSDGDKIAPWAKAAVGAVVQNKIMSGYTDGSYKPGSPITRAEAVVTLDRAVGGTSTTTGSVVYETAGTYGPEQGVEVVAGSVTINVPGVTLQNTTISGNLILGAGIGDGDANLVNVTVRGKTIVRGGGENSIVFTDCVIGGLVVEIDEATKTVRIVAAGSTTVENAELRGNTILEGSYNEVAIPAGYTVQLVGDFGNVTITEPATVTVDGSVESLSVSVEAEGTLVTMNEESSIGTLTLDGEADVKGEGTIESAVINADGCLIEQDPEEVEIADDISATVDGDRIGDVPAGGGGGGGGVTPSDSTPAVLQSVTVTKTDPLGSSLAVTGSGSNWTAAQVNTCAGCPVGKVTFTFNETVQRDVEGDIELYINDSDQQAGSAIKTVLMGLFGGGDTKVIEYTIGTSYADLHWAMDFAAGEEVTSLKFVVKDLAGNKTDIILNITRLPG
;
A
#
# COMPACT_ATOMS: atom_id res chain seq x y z
N MET A 1 -61.16 -2.67 -11.40
CA MET A 1 -60.24 -1.67 -12.00
C MET A 1 -60.08 -2.00 -13.49
N GLY A 2 -61.17 -1.90 -14.26
CA GLY A 2 -61.27 -2.47 -15.62
C GLY A 2 -61.90 -1.54 -16.66
N GLN A 3 -61.92 -0.22 -16.43
CA GLN A 3 -62.42 0.75 -17.43
C GLN A 3 -61.58 2.04 -17.55
N ALA A 4 -60.37 2.09 -16.97
CA ALA A 4 -59.48 3.26 -17.09
C ALA A 4 -58.35 3.10 -18.12
N LEU A 5 -58.21 1.94 -18.77
CA LEU A 5 -57.10 1.64 -19.70
C LEU A 5 -57.46 1.80 -21.18
N HIS A 6 -58.69 2.18 -21.55
CA HIS A 6 -59.11 2.28 -22.95
C HIS A 6 -59.02 3.68 -23.57
N ASN A 7 -58.64 4.72 -22.81
CA ASN A 7 -58.59 6.11 -23.30
C ASN A 7 -57.18 6.69 -23.51
N LEU A 8 -56.11 5.95 -23.23
CA LEU A 8 -54.74 6.42 -23.46
C LEU A 8 -54.19 6.07 -24.87
N ASP A 9 -54.69 5.02 -25.52
CA ASP A 9 -54.20 4.62 -26.86
C ASP A 9 -54.73 5.48 -28.01
N VAL A 10 -55.88 6.14 -27.85
CA VAL A 10 -56.47 6.96 -28.94
C VAL A 10 -55.78 8.32 -29.06
N TRP A 11 -55.29 8.88 -27.95
CA TRP A 11 -54.60 10.17 -27.94
C TRP A 11 -53.16 10.10 -28.46
N VAL A 12 -52.44 9.01 -28.18
CA VAL A 12 -51.06 8.81 -28.68
C VAL A 12 -51.06 8.59 -30.20
N VAL A 13 -52.06 7.87 -30.73
CA VAL A 13 -52.18 7.63 -32.19
C VAL A 13 -52.59 8.90 -32.95
N LEU A 14 -53.48 9.73 -32.40
CA LEU A 14 -53.85 11.03 -32.99
C LEU A 14 -52.70 12.04 -32.98
N ILE A 15 -51.91 12.09 -31.91
CA ILE A 15 -50.73 12.96 -31.82
C ILE A 15 -49.62 12.50 -32.78
N LEU A 16 -49.44 11.20 -32.97
CA LEU A 16 -48.46 10.66 -33.93
C LEU A 16 -48.90 10.86 -35.38
N GLN A 17 -50.20 10.86 -35.68
CA GLN A 17 -50.71 11.05 -37.04
C GLN A 17 -50.65 12.53 -37.50
N GLU A 18 -50.78 13.50 -36.58
CA GLU A 18 -50.52 14.92 -36.88
C GLU A 18 -49.01 15.25 -36.92
N PHE A 19 -48.18 14.53 -36.16
CA PHE A 19 -46.72 14.73 -36.20
C PHE A 19 -46.10 14.30 -37.54
N VAL A 20 -46.63 13.26 -38.20
CA VAL A 20 -46.12 12.78 -39.50
C VAL A 20 -46.45 13.76 -40.65
N LEU A 21 -47.53 14.55 -40.54
CA LEU A 21 -47.90 15.55 -41.55
C LEU A 21 -47.03 16.82 -41.50
N LEU A 22 -46.35 17.10 -40.37
CA LEU A 22 -45.46 18.25 -40.21
C LEU A 22 -44.03 18.05 -40.76
N PHE A 23 -43.74 16.88 -41.33
CA PHE A 23 -42.43 16.56 -41.90
C PHE A 23 -42.34 16.68 -43.43
N TYR A 24 -43.43 16.99 -44.15
CA TYR A 24 -43.43 16.90 -45.61
C TYR A 24 -43.18 18.19 -46.40
N GLU A 25 -43.16 19.39 -45.81
CA GLU A 25 -42.87 20.60 -46.60
C GLU A 25 -41.89 21.57 -45.91
N GLY A 26 -40.69 21.65 -46.51
CA GLY A 26 -39.89 22.86 -46.73
C GLY A 26 -39.49 23.74 -45.53
N GLY A 27 -38.19 23.74 -45.18
CA GLY A 27 -37.58 24.87 -44.47
C GLY A 27 -36.54 24.49 -43.43
N CYS A 28 -35.40 23.96 -43.89
CA CYS A 28 -34.23 23.70 -43.07
C CYS A 28 -33.59 25.03 -42.61
N VAL A 29 -32.96 25.06 -41.43
CA VAL A 29 -32.13 26.13 -40.84
C VAL A 29 -32.75 26.99 -39.70
N LEU A 30 -34.04 27.38 -39.71
CA LEU A 30 -34.59 28.21 -38.60
C LEU A 30 -35.10 27.41 -37.37
N ARG A 31 -35.02 26.07 -37.40
CA ARG A 31 -35.56 25.16 -36.36
C ARG A 31 -34.55 24.67 -35.31
N LYS A 32 -33.23 24.81 -35.53
CA LYS A 32 -32.21 24.32 -34.57
C LYS A 32 -32.11 25.18 -33.30
N LYS A 33 -32.35 26.50 -33.39
CA LYS A 33 -32.23 27.40 -32.23
C LYS A 33 -33.35 27.21 -31.20
N TYR A 34 -34.58 26.94 -31.63
CA TYR A 34 -35.71 26.75 -30.72
C TYR A 34 -35.77 25.33 -30.13
N LEU A 35 -35.32 24.30 -30.87
CA LEU A 35 -35.20 22.94 -30.34
C LEU A 35 -34.13 22.86 -29.23
N MET A 36 -33.02 23.60 -29.37
CA MET A 36 -31.95 23.61 -28.37
C MET A 36 -32.36 24.38 -27.09
N VAL A 37 -33.16 25.44 -27.20
CA VAL A 37 -33.71 26.18 -26.05
C VAL A 37 -34.76 25.36 -25.30
N ILE A 38 -35.59 24.59 -26.00
CA ILE A 38 -36.61 23.73 -25.36
C ILE A 38 -35.95 22.53 -24.67
N VAL A 39 -34.92 21.92 -25.27
CA VAL A 39 -34.16 20.83 -24.64
C VAL A 39 -33.36 21.36 -23.43
N LEU A 40 -32.77 22.56 -23.50
CA LEU A 40 -32.07 23.17 -22.37
C LEU A 40 -33.03 23.53 -21.23
N ALA A 41 -34.23 24.03 -21.53
CA ALA A 41 -35.27 24.30 -20.53
C ALA A 41 -35.84 23.01 -19.90
N LEU A 42 -35.91 21.91 -20.65
CA LEU A 42 -36.31 20.61 -20.11
C LEU A 42 -35.22 20.03 -19.20
N VAL A 43 -33.94 20.14 -19.58
CA VAL A 43 -32.80 19.68 -18.77
C VAL A 43 -32.65 20.50 -17.49
N LEU A 44 -32.91 21.81 -17.52
CA LEU A 44 -32.94 22.67 -16.31
C LEU A 44 -34.14 22.42 -15.38
N SER A 45 -35.23 21.84 -15.89
CA SER A 45 -36.40 21.49 -15.07
C SER A 45 -36.26 20.17 -14.29
N VAL A 46 -35.29 19.33 -14.64
CA VAL A 46 -35.00 18.05 -13.94
C VAL A 46 -34.02 18.23 -12.78
N SER A 47 -33.35 19.39 -12.68
CA SER A 47 -32.40 19.70 -11.59
C SER A 47 -33.04 20.30 -10.33
N ALA A 48 -34.38 20.34 -10.25
CA ALA A 48 -35.12 20.84 -9.09
C ALA A 48 -35.87 19.73 -8.31
N ALA A 49 -35.50 18.45 -8.50
CA ALA A 49 -35.82 17.41 -7.54
C ALA A 49 -34.96 17.66 -6.29
N GLY A 50 -35.59 18.24 -5.27
CA GLY A 50 -34.95 18.91 -4.15
C GLY A 50 -33.88 18.09 -3.43
N PHE A 51 -32.83 18.80 -3.03
CA PHE A 51 -32.16 18.50 -1.78
C PHE A 51 -33.21 18.62 -0.67
N ALA A 52 -33.81 17.49 -0.31
CA ALA A 52 -34.59 17.40 0.91
C ALA A 52 -33.62 17.72 2.06
N SER A 53 -33.81 18.88 2.65
CA SER A 53 -33.27 19.23 3.96
C SER A 53 -33.50 18.06 4.91
N ALA A 54 -32.48 17.76 5.73
CA ALA A 54 -32.45 16.79 6.81
C ALA A 54 -33.54 17.04 7.87
N ALA A 55 -34.79 16.73 7.53
CA ALA A 55 -35.85 16.54 8.51
C ALA A 55 -35.73 15.09 9.00
N GLY A 56 -35.46 14.91 10.29
CA GLY A 56 -35.41 13.58 10.90
C GLY A 56 -36.70 12.78 10.70
N PHE A 57 -36.66 11.48 10.95
CA PHE A 57 -37.83 10.61 10.75
C PHE A 57 -38.97 10.97 11.71
N SER A 58 -40.19 11.00 11.17
CA SER A 58 -41.40 11.39 11.92
C SER A 58 -41.73 10.49 13.11
N ASP A 59 -41.23 9.26 13.12
CA ASP A 59 -41.42 8.23 14.14
C ASP A 59 -40.17 7.98 15.00
N VAL A 60 -39.14 8.84 14.87
CA VAL A 60 -37.93 8.84 15.70
C VAL A 60 -37.80 10.22 16.36
N PRO A 61 -38.56 10.49 17.44
CA PRO A 61 -38.47 11.77 18.15
C PRO A 61 -37.09 12.00 18.77
N ASP A 62 -36.75 13.25 19.10
CA ASP A 62 -35.42 13.64 19.59
C ASP A 62 -34.95 12.89 20.85
N ASN A 63 -35.89 12.40 21.67
CA ASN A 63 -35.61 11.63 22.88
C ASN A 63 -35.69 10.11 22.68
N TYR A 64 -35.79 9.62 21.44
CA TYR A 64 -35.82 8.19 21.17
C TYR A 64 -34.46 7.56 21.51
N TRP A 65 -34.48 6.47 22.29
CA TRP A 65 -33.28 5.85 22.85
C TRP A 65 -32.22 5.41 21.83
N ALA A 66 -32.64 5.09 20.60
CA ALA A 66 -31.77 4.68 19.50
C ALA A 66 -31.48 5.80 18.50
N LYS A 67 -31.98 7.03 18.73
CA LYS A 67 -31.90 8.13 17.74
C LYS A 67 -30.47 8.39 17.28
N ALA A 68 -29.53 8.50 18.23
CA ALA A 68 -28.14 8.79 17.91
C ALA A 68 -27.52 7.76 16.96
N GLN A 69 -27.76 6.46 17.21
CA GLN A 69 -27.25 5.38 16.38
C GLN A 69 -27.96 5.32 15.03
N ILE A 70 -29.28 5.55 15.00
CA ILE A 70 -30.07 5.61 13.77
C ILE A 70 -29.56 6.74 12.88
N ASP A 71 -29.43 7.96 13.42
CA ASP A 71 -28.94 9.13 12.69
C ASP A 71 -27.53 8.86 12.14
N LYS A 72 -26.60 8.38 13.00
CA LYS A 72 -25.24 7.99 12.60
C LYS A 72 -25.23 7.03 11.41
N TRP A 73 -26.02 5.96 11.46
CA TRP A 73 -26.04 4.95 10.41
C TRP A 73 -26.72 5.45 9.12
N VAL A 74 -27.64 6.40 9.23
CA VAL A 74 -28.26 7.06 8.07
C VAL A 74 -27.26 8.00 7.41
N ASP A 75 -26.53 8.79 8.18
CA ASP A 75 -25.48 9.69 7.68
C ASP A 75 -24.34 8.91 6.99
N GLN A 76 -24.02 7.72 7.49
CA GLN A 76 -23.05 6.80 6.89
C GLN A 76 -23.60 6.00 5.71
N GLY A 77 -24.90 6.10 5.39
CA GLY A 77 -25.55 5.35 4.32
C GLY A 77 -25.68 3.84 4.59
N LEU A 78 -25.48 3.38 5.84
CA LEU A 78 -25.60 1.98 6.25
C LEU A 78 -27.07 1.54 6.34
N THR A 79 -27.95 2.47 6.70
CA THR A 79 -29.39 2.28 6.79
C THR A 79 -30.13 3.48 6.23
N GLY A 80 -31.43 3.34 6.02
CA GLY A 80 -32.29 4.40 5.50
C GLY A 80 -33.72 4.25 5.99
N GLY A 81 -34.51 5.32 5.83
CA GLY A 81 -35.95 5.30 6.08
C GLY A 81 -36.77 4.95 4.85
N TYR A 82 -38.08 5.04 5.01
CA TYR A 82 -39.08 4.75 3.99
C TYR A 82 -39.51 6.04 3.27
N GLN A 83 -40.10 5.89 2.08
CA GLN A 83 -40.61 7.01 1.27
C GLN A 83 -41.70 7.84 1.96
N ASP A 84 -42.34 7.27 2.99
CA ASP A 84 -43.36 7.93 3.81
C ASP A 84 -42.76 8.84 4.91
N GLY A 85 -41.43 8.97 4.99
CA GLY A 85 -40.75 9.79 6.00
C GLY A 85 -40.61 9.13 7.37
N THR A 86 -40.79 7.82 7.47
CA THR A 86 -40.62 7.02 8.70
C THR A 86 -39.34 6.18 8.66
N TYR A 87 -38.82 5.79 9.82
CA TYR A 87 -37.73 4.83 9.99
C TYR A 87 -38.21 3.43 10.36
N LYS A 88 -39.36 3.34 11.03
CA LYS A 88 -39.97 2.13 11.60
C LYS A 88 -39.07 1.43 12.62
N PRO A 89 -38.62 2.13 13.69
CA PRO A 89 -37.63 1.60 14.62
C PRO A 89 -38.11 0.36 15.38
N GLY A 90 -39.42 0.26 15.67
CA GLY A 90 -40.04 -0.88 16.33
C GLY A 90 -40.41 -2.05 15.41
N GLN A 91 -40.20 -1.93 14.09
CA GLN A 91 -40.52 -3.00 13.16
C GLN A 91 -39.54 -4.16 13.33
N GLN A 92 -40.06 -5.39 13.38
CA GLN A 92 -39.24 -6.59 13.37
C GLN A 92 -38.57 -6.74 12.00
N ILE A 93 -37.29 -7.11 11.99
CA ILE A 93 -36.56 -7.31 10.74
C ILE A 93 -36.42 -8.79 10.41
N SER A 94 -36.43 -9.06 9.12
CA SER A 94 -36.18 -10.39 8.57
C SER A 94 -34.69 -10.76 8.65
N ARG A 95 -34.40 -12.06 8.53
CA ARG A 95 -33.02 -12.57 8.47
C ARG A 95 -32.23 -11.92 7.33
N ALA A 96 -32.84 -11.73 6.16
CA ALA A 96 -32.20 -11.07 5.02
C ALA A 96 -31.89 -9.58 5.31
N GLU A 97 -32.79 -8.86 5.95
CA GLU A 97 -32.54 -7.46 6.34
C GLU A 97 -31.43 -7.35 7.39
N PHE A 98 -31.40 -8.26 8.36
CA PHE A 98 -30.31 -8.30 9.36
C PHE A 98 -28.96 -8.57 8.71
N VAL A 99 -28.89 -9.54 7.79
CA VAL A 99 -27.67 -9.85 7.01
C VAL A 99 -27.20 -8.64 6.22
N ALA A 100 -28.12 -7.92 5.56
CA ALA A 100 -27.77 -6.72 4.82
C ALA A 100 -27.17 -5.63 5.73
N LEU A 101 -27.70 -5.47 6.95
CA LEU A 101 -27.13 -4.55 7.94
C LEU A 101 -25.74 -5.01 8.40
N VAL A 102 -25.55 -6.30 8.68
CA VAL A 102 -24.26 -6.89 9.07
C VAL A 102 -23.21 -6.69 7.98
N ASN A 103 -23.55 -7.06 6.73
CA ASN A 103 -22.63 -6.94 5.60
C ASN A 103 -22.17 -5.50 5.40
N ARG A 104 -23.09 -4.53 5.50
CA ARG A 104 -22.75 -3.10 5.38
C ARG A 104 -21.91 -2.63 6.56
N SER A 105 -22.29 -2.98 7.79
CA SER A 105 -21.63 -2.46 8.99
C SER A 105 -20.22 -3.05 9.19
N PHE A 106 -19.99 -4.30 8.78
CA PHE A 106 -18.68 -4.97 8.83
C PHE A 106 -17.92 -4.91 7.50
N SER A 107 -18.44 -4.19 6.48
CA SER A 107 -17.85 -4.10 5.15
C SER A 107 -17.55 -5.45 4.48
N ILE A 108 -18.37 -6.48 4.75
CA ILE A 108 -18.14 -7.84 4.25
C ILE A 108 -18.20 -7.88 2.73
N GLN A 109 -17.09 -8.33 2.13
CA GLN A 109 -16.96 -8.58 0.69
C GLN A 109 -16.80 -10.08 0.44
N GLY A 110 -16.97 -10.47 -0.83
CA GLY A 110 -16.82 -11.85 -1.27
C GLY A 110 -18.09 -12.43 -1.87
N SER A 111 -17.99 -13.70 -2.24
CA SER A 111 -19.08 -14.53 -2.75
C SER A 111 -19.10 -15.85 -1.99
N GLY A 112 -20.29 -16.36 -1.74
CA GLY A 112 -20.48 -17.61 -0.99
C GLY A 112 -21.37 -18.56 -1.76
N ASN A 113 -22.31 -19.19 -1.07
CA ASN A 113 -23.15 -20.24 -1.65
C ASN A 113 -24.64 -19.94 -1.46
N ALA A 114 -25.10 -18.77 -1.91
CA ALA A 114 -26.54 -18.48 -1.94
C ALA A 114 -27.32 -19.51 -2.78
N ALA A 115 -26.68 -20.10 -3.80
CA ALA A 115 -27.25 -21.16 -4.63
C ALA A 115 -27.55 -22.46 -3.87
N GLY A 116 -26.95 -22.68 -2.70
CA GLY A 116 -27.16 -23.86 -1.87
C GLY A 116 -28.51 -23.87 -1.11
N PHE A 117 -29.21 -22.73 -1.06
CA PHE A 117 -30.48 -22.61 -0.33
C PHE A 117 -31.68 -22.68 -1.27
N THR A 118 -32.63 -23.57 -0.95
CA THR A 118 -33.81 -23.83 -1.81
C THR A 118 -34.80 -22.66 -1.91
N ASP A 119 -34.74 -21.71 -0.96
CA ASP A 119 -35.64 -20.56 -0.85
C ASP A 119 -34.98 -19.21 -1.21
N VAL A 120 -33.76 -19.25 -1.77
CA VAL A 120 -32.99 -18.07 -2.17
C VAL A 120 -32.90 -18.01 -3.70
N LYS A 121 -33.74 -17.16 -4.32
CA LYS A 121 -33.77 -16.97 -5.77
C LYS A 121 -32.73 -15.93 -6.19
N SER A 122 -32.03 -16.16 -7.31
CA SER A 122 -31.04 -15.24 -7.88
C SER A 122 -31.58 -13.85 -8.22
N THR A 123 -32.90 -13.72 -8.40
CA THR A 123 -33.58 -12.45 -8.68
C THR A 123 -34.04 -11.70 -7.43
N ALA A 124 -33.86 -12.27 -6.23
CA ALA A 124 -34.24 -11.61 -4.98
C ALA A 124 -33.24 -10.50 -4.62
N TRP A 125 -33.73 -9.38 -4.09
CA TRP A 125 -32.89 -8.24 -3.68
C TRP A 125 -31.81 -8.63 -2.67
N TYR A 126 -32.10 -9.62 -1.82
CA TYR A 126 -31.20 -10.12 -0.79
C TYR A 126 -30.24 -11.20 -1.29
N TYR A 127 -30.30 -11.60 -2.57
CA TYR A 127 -29.47 -12.71 -3.06
C TYR A 127 -27.99 -12.45 -2.82
N GLY A 128 -27.48 -11.29 -3.21
CA GLY A 128 -26.07 -10.93 -3.01
C GLY A 128 -25.70 -10.76 -1.53
N GLU A 129 -26.65 -10.38 -0.67
CA GLU A 129 -26.41 -10.26 0.77
C GLU A 129 -26.28 -11.65 1.43
N VAL A 130 -27.15 -12.58 1.05
CA VAL A 130 -27.09 -13.97 1.50
C VAL A 130 -25.86 -14.67 0.95
N ASP A 131 -25.46 -14.35 -0.28
CA ASP A 131 -24.28 -14.93 -0.90
C ASP A 131 -23.01 -14.58 -0.11
N LYS A 132 -22.89 -13.34 0.35
CA LYS A 132 -21.79 -12.89 1.21
C LYS A 132 -21.79 -13.48 2.62
N ALA A 133 -22.90 -14.07 3.07
CA ALA A 133 -23.11 -14.46 4.46
C ALA A 133 -22.48 -15.82 4.83
N ASN A 134 -21.20 -16.03 4.51
CA ASN A 134 -20.45 -17.25 4.83
C ASN A 134 -20.32 -17.52 6.36
N TYR A 135 -20.54 -16.49 7.17
CA TYR A 135 -20.58 -16.55 8.63
C TYR A 135 -21.91 -17.11 9.17
N MET A 136 -22.90 -17.35 8.31
CA MET A 136 -24.19 -17.94 8.66
C MET A 136 -24.38 -19.33 8.06
N ALA A 137 -25.04 -20.19 8.85
CA ALA A 137 -25.59 -21.45 8.34
C ALA A 137 -27.09 -21.30 8.07
N GLY A 138 -27.59 -22.04 7.08
CA GLY A 138 -29.03 -22.24 6.88
C GLY A 138 -29.62 -23.20 7.90
N TYR A 139 -30.91 -23.46 7.76
CA TYR A 139 -31.63 -24.46 8.54
C TYR A 139 -31.36 -25.88 8.02
N GLN A 140 -31.63 -26.88 8.88
CA GLN A 140 -31.42 -28.30 8.56
C GLN A 140 -32.26 -28.79 7.36
N ASP A 141 -33.33 -28.08 7.01
CA ASP A 141 -34.19 -28.37 5.87
C ASP A 141 -33.66 -27.83 4.53
N GLY A 142 -32.46 -27.23 4.51
CA GLY A 142 -31.85 -26.66 3.31
C GLY A 142 -32.39 -25.28 2.92
N THR A 143 -33.07 -24.59 3.84
CA THR A 143 -33.54 -23.21 3.65
C THR A 143 -32.66 -22.19 4.37
N PHE A 144 -32.62 -20.95 3.88
CA PHE A 144 -32.04 -19.82 4.60
C PHE A 144 -33.08 -19.10 5.48
N GLY A 145 -34.34 -19.12 5.07
CA GLY A 145 -35.46 -18.40 5.66
C GLY A 145 -35.31 -16.87 5.57
N PRO A 146 -35.04 -16.28 4.39
CA PRO A 146 -34.69 -14.87 4.24
C PRO A 146 -35.75 -13.92 4.77
N ASN A 147 -37.04 -14.27 4.62
CA ASN A 147 -38.18 -13.46 5.05
C ASN A 147 -38.64 -13.75 6.48
N LYS A 148 -38.05 -14.72 7.17
CA LYS A 148 -38.39 -15.05 8.56
C LYS A 148 -37.78 -14.00 9.48
N SER A 149 -38.54 -13.52 10.46
CA SER A 149 -38.01 -12.61 11.48
C SER A 149 -36.87 -13.29 12.25
N ILE A 150 -35.77 -12.57 12.48
CA ILE A 150 -34.63 -13.09 13.22
C ILE A 150 -34.81 -12.87 14.72
N THR A 151 -34.57 -13.92 15.52
CA THR A 151 -34.66 -13.84 16.99
C THR A 151 -33.41 -13.21 17.61
N ARG A 152 -33.55 -12.67 18.82
CA ARG A 152 -32.43 -12.07 19.57
C ARG A 152 -31.29 -13.05 19.83
N GLN A 153 -31.59 -14.33 20.11
CA GLN A 153 -30.54 -15.35 20.31
C GLN A 153 -29.85 -15.77 19.01
N GLU A 154 -30.54 -15.74 17.87
CA GLU A 154 -29.92 -15.96 16.56
C GLU A 154 -29.01 -14.79 16.18
N ALA A 155 -29.46 -13.54 16.40
CA ALA A 155 -28.64 -12.35 16.19
C ALA A 155 -27.35 -12.39 17.05
N ALA A 156 -27.46 -12.76 18.32
CA ALA A 156 -26.32 -12.93 19.22
C ALA A 156 -25.32 -13.98 18.70
N ALA A 157 -25.81 -15.13 18.23
CA ALA A 157 -24.96 -16.19 17.67
C ALA A 157 -24.21 -15.76 16.41
N ILE A 158 -24.85 -14.98 15.54
CA ILE A 158 -24.21 -14.42 14.34
C ILE A 158 -23.10 -13.46 14.75
N ILE A 159 -23.39 -12.51 15.64
CA ILE A 159 -22.42 -11.49 16.05
C ILE A 159 -21.24 -12.10 16.81
N ALA A 160 -21.51 -13.00 17.76
CA ALA A 160 -20.45 -13.67 18.52
C ALA A 160 -19.50 -14.45 17.60
N ARG A 161 -20.04 -15.12 16.57
CA ARG A 161 -19.22 -15.83 15.58
C ARG A 161 -18.44 -14.87 14.69
N LEU A 162 -19.09 -13.81 14.20
CA LEU A 162 -18.46 -12.85 13.30
C LEU A 162 -17.28 -12.13 13.97
N MET A 163 -17.38 -11.89 15.28
CA MET A 163 -16.34 -11.23 16.08
C MET A 163 -15.42 -12.21 16.83
N SER A 164 -15.58 -13.54 16.62
CA SER A 164 -14.80 -14.57 17.33
C SER A 164 -14.77 -14.39 18.85
N LEU A 165 -15.89 -13.99 19.46
CA LEU A 165 -15.93 -13.67 20.89
C LEU A 165 -15.69 -14.90 21.77
N SER A 166 -14.85 -14.75 22.79
CA SER A 166 -14.57 -15.79 23.77
C SER A 166 -15.81 -16.12 24.62
N VAL A 167 -15.89 -17.38 25.04
CA VAL A 167 -16.93 -17.82 25.96
C VAL A 167 -16.65 -17.23 27.35
N PRO A 168 -17.66 -16.64 28.03
CA PRO A 168 -17.46 -16.10 29.38
C PRO A 168 -17.04 -17.18 30.38
N GLU A 169 -16.06 -16.88 31.23
CA GLU A 169 -15.72 -17.72 32.38
C GLU A 169 -16.73 -17.60 33.53
N GLN A 170 -17.45 -16.47 33.61
CA GLN A 170 -18.47 -16.20 34.61
C GLN A 170 -19.89 -16.42 34.06
N ASP A 171 -20.80 -16.90 34.92
CA ASP A 171 -22.21 -17.08 34.56
C ASP A 171 -22.96 -15.74 34.51
N VAL A 172 -22.78 -15.03 33.40
CA VAL A 172 -23.49 -13.77 33.09
C VAL A 172 -24.97 -13.97 32.75
N LEU A 173 -25.42 -15.21 32.51
CA LEU A 173 -26.79 -15.51 32.08
C LEU A 173 -27.75 -15.65 33.26
N SER A 174 -27.25 -16.05 34.43
CA SER A 174 -28.00 -16.12 35.69
C SER A 174 -28.65 -14.79 36.11
N GLY A 175 -28.15 -13.66 35.59
CA GLY A 175 -28.71 -12.32 35.83
C GLY A 175 -30.04 -12.05 35.12
N PHE A 176 -30.47 -12.90 34.17
CA PHE A 176 -31.74 -12.72 33.45
C PHE A 176 -32.83 -13.64 33.98
N SER A 177 -34.03 -13.09 34.20
CA SER A 177 -35.21 -13.83 34.70
C SER A 177 -35.65 -14.99 33.78
N ASP A 178 -35.23 -14.95 32.52
CA ASP A 178 -35.52 -15.94 31.48
C ASP A 178 -34.24 -16.52 30.86
N GLY A 179 -33.11 -16.47 31.57
CA GLY A 179 -31.84 -17.07 31.13
C GLY A 179 -31.97 -18.56 30.79
N ASP A 180 -32.82 -19.28 31.51
CA ASP A 180 -33.12 -20.70 31.26
C ASP A 180 -33.89 -20.95 29.95
N LYS A 181 -34.50 -19.91 29.35
CA LYS A 181 -35.17 -20.02 28.04
C LYS A 181 -34.22 -19.82 26.87
N ILE A 182 -32.96 -19.48 27.11
CA ILE A 182 -31.93 -19.41 26.06
C ILE A 182 -31.63 -20.83 25.59
N ALA A 183 -31.73 -21.07 24.27
CA ALA A 183 -31.47 -22.39 23.72
C ALA A 183 -30.04 -22.84 24.03
N PRO A 184 -29.79 -24.14 24.32
CA PRO A 184 -28.46 -24.63 24.70
C PRO A 184 -27.35 -24.23 23.72
N TRP A 185 -27.63 -24.26 22.41
CA TRP A 185 -26.68 -23.86 21.35
C TRP A 185 -26.34 -22.37 21.35
N ALA A 186 -27.21 -21.52 21.92
CA ALA A 186 -27.06 -20.07 21.93
C ALA A 186 -26.44 -19.56 23.23
N LYS A 187 -26.38 -20.35 24.31
CA LYS A 187 -25.93 -19.89 25.64
C LYS A 187 -24.55 -19.25 25.61
N ALA A 188 -23.57 -19.92 24.99
CA ALA A 188 -22.21 -19.38 24.89
C ALA A 188 -22.18 -18.04 24.14
N ALA A 189 -22.85 -17.96 22.99
CA ALA A 189 -22.89 -16.73 22.20
C ALA A 189 -23.64 -15.59 22.89
N VAL A 190 -24.79 -15.87 23.51
CA VAL A 190 -25.55 -14.87 24.27
C VAL A 190 -24.72 -14.38 25.45
N GLY A 191 -24.03 -15.27 26.16
CA GLY A 191 -23.11 -14.89 27.23
C GLY A 191 -22.01 -13.97 26.71
N ALA A 192 -21.38 -14.30 25.59
CA ALA A 192 -20.31 -13.51 25.00
C ALA A 192 -20.77 -12.10 24.61
N VAL A 193 -21.90 -11.94 23.91
CA VAL A 193 -22.39 -10.61 23.51
C VAL A 193 -22.88 -9.77 24.69
N VAL A 194 -23.36 -10.41 25.76
CA VAL A 194 -23.76 -9.72 27.00
C VAL A 194 -22.54 -9.27 27.79
N GLN A 195 -21.54 -10.13 27.95
CA GLN A 195 -20.28 -9.80 28.63
C GLN A 195 -19.57 -8.63 27.93
N ASN A 196 -19.55 -8.64 26.60
CA ASN A 196 -18.99 -7.56 25.79
C ASN A 196 -19.91 -6.33 25.65
N LYS A 197 -21.06 -6.30 26.36
CA LYS A 197 -22.05 -5.21 26.34
C LYS A 197 -22.58 -4.85 24.94
N ILE A 198 -22.45 -5.76 23.98
CA ILE A 198 -22.97 -5.61 22.62
C ILE A 198 -24.50 -5.72 22.66
N MET A 199 -25.03 -6.70 23.40
CA MET A 199 -26.45 -6.86 23.68
C MET A 199 -26.73 -6.75 25.19
N SER A 200 -27.93 -6.32 25.54
CA SER A 200 -28.37 -6.19 26.94
C SER A 200 -29.79 -6.72 27.09
N GLY A 201 -30.17 -7.06 28.32
CA GLY A 201 -31.56 -7.38 28.67
C GLY A 201 -32.45 -6.14 28.72
N TYR A 202 -33.74 -6.38 28.91
CA TYR A 202 -34.77 -5.37 29.07
C TYR A 202 -34.87 -4.92 30.52
N THR A 203 -35.53 -3.78 30.75
CA THR A 203 -35.75 -3.19 32.08
C THR A 203 -36.57 -4.08 33.01
N ASP A 204 -37.31 -5.06 32.47
CA ASP A 204 -38.07 -6.07 33.21
C ASP A 204 -37.20 -7.23 33.73
N GLY A 205 -35.88 -7.20 33.47
CA GLY A 205 -34.93 -8.23 33.88
C GLY A 205 -34.85 -9.43 32.94
N SER A 206 -35.52 -9.40 31.79
CA SER A 206 -35.47 -10.49 30.80
C SER A 206 -34.52 -10.22 29.63
N TYR A 207 -34.01 -11.26 28.98
CA TYR A 207 -33.25 -11.20 27.73
C TYR A 207 -34.14 -11.36 26.49
N LYS A 208 -35.26 -12.09 26.61
CA LYS A 208 -36.22 -12.44 25.54
C LYS A 208 -35.57 -13.18 24.36
N PRO A 209 -34.93 -14.34 24.58
CA PRO A 209 -34.11 -15.00 23.56
C PRO A 209 -34.88 -15.39 22.29
N GLY A 210 -36.14 -15.82 22.44
CA GLY A 210 -37.01 -16.22 21.32
C GLY A 210 -37.77 -15.07 20.66
N SER A 211 -37.69 -13.84 21.18
CA SER A 211 -38.37 -12.69 20.57
C SER A 211 -37.61 -12.20 19.34
N PRO A 212 -38.32 -11.80 18.26
CA PRO A 212 -37.71 -11.13 17.12
C PRO A 212 -37.00 -9.83 17.53
N ILE A 213 -35.85 -9.54 16.92
CA ILE A 213 -35.17 -8.25 17.10
C ILE A 213 -35.86 -7.17 16.26
N THR A 214 -35.99 -5.97 16.83
CA THR A 214 -36.49 -4.80 16.11
C THR A 214 -35.39 -4.13 15.28
N ARG A 215 -35.77 -3.30 14.30
CA ARG A 215 -34.85 -2.54 13.46
C ARG A 215 -33.92 -1.65 14.28
N ALA A 216 -34.46 -0.94 15.28
CA ALA A 216 -33.66 -0.11 16.18
C ALA A 216 -32.72 -0.94 17.06
N GLU A 217 -33.19 -2.06 17.62
CA GLU A 217 -32.32 -2.96 18.39
C GLU A 217 -31.21 -3.56 17.53
N ALA A 218 -31.49 -3.92 16.29
CA ALA A 218 -30.48 -4.41 15.37
C ALA A 218 -29.42 -3.35 15.07
N VAL A 219 -29.82 -2.11 14.75
CA VAL A 219 -28.88 -1.02 14.53
C VAL A 219 -28.07 -0.70 15.78
N VAL A 220 -28.68 -0.58 16.96
CA VAL A 220 -27.90 -0.33 18.18
C VAL A 220 -26.98 -1.48 18.52
N THR A 221 -27.43 -2.72 18.34
CA THR A 221 -26.62 -3.91 18.62
C THR A 221 -25.43 -3.97 17.67
N LEU A 222 -25.65 -3.78 16.37
CA LEU A 222 -24.57 -3.78 15.39
C LEU A 222 -23.70 -2.53 15.50
N ASP A 223 -24.25 -1.38 15.89
CA ASP A 223 -23.48 -0.19 16.21
C ASP A 223 -22.61 -0.40 17.44
N ARG A 224 -22.99 -1.24 18.41
CA ARG A 224 -22.10 -1.65 19.51
C ARG A 224 -21.15 -2.76 19.13
N ALA A 225 -21.53 -3.63 18.20
CA ALA A 225 -20.65 -4.69 17.70
C ALA A 225 -19.52 -4.09 16.87
N VAL A 226 -19.84 -3.11 16.01
CA VAL A 226 -18.89 -2.36 15.20
C VAL A 226 -18.27 -1.22 16.00
N GLY A 227 -19.06 -0.54 16.84
CA GLY A 227 -18.77 0.67 17.62
C GLY A 227 -18.67 0.47 19.14
N GLY A 228 -18.33 -0.74 19.60
CA GLY A 228 -17.45 -0.89 20.77
C GLY A 228 -16.14 -0.11 20.58
N THR A 229 -15.90 0.33 19.34
CA THR A 229 -15.05 1.42 18.89
C THR A 229 -15.70 2.79 19.10
N SER A 230 -15.28 3.47 20.17
CA SER A 230 -15.19 4.93 20.16
C SER A 230 -14.48 5.30 18.86
N THR A 231 -15.14 6.02 17.96
CA THR A 231 -14.49 6.46 16.72
C THR A 231 -13.97 7.86 16.92
N THR A 232 -12.69 7.96 17.29
CA THR A 232 -12.02 9.25 17.39
C THR A 232 -11.76 9.75 15.96
N THR A 233 -12.43 10.86 15.60
CA THR A 233 -12.32 11.46 14.27
C THR A 233 -11.11 12.39 14.23
N GLY A 234 -10.27 12.22 13.21
CA GLY A 234 -9.03 13.00 13.05
C GLY A 234 -7.79 12.29 13.62
N SER A 235 -6.65 12.98 13.55
CA SER A 235 -5.38 12.47 14.09
C SER A 235 -5.27 12.73 15.59
N VAL A 236 -4.66 11.79 16.31
CA VAL A 236 -4.46 11.85 17.77
C VAL A 236 -2.97 11.94 18.07
N VAL A 237 -2.59 12.77 19.04
CA VAL A 237 -1.21 12.89 19.50
C VAL A 237 -1.17 12.69 21.01
N TYR A 238 -0.37 11.74 21.47
CA TYR A 238 -0.13 11.44 22.88
C TYR A 238 1.17 12.12 23.32
N GLU A 239 1.03 13.20 24.07
CA GLU A 239 2.12 14.05 24.61
C GLU A 239 2.30 13.87 26.12
N THR A 240 1.64 12.89 26.73
CA THR A 240 1.79 12.58 28.16
C THR A 240 1.82 11.08 28.35
N ALA A 241 2.74 10.59 29.21
CA ALA A 241 2.83 9.18 29.55
C ALA A 241 1.50 8.65 30.14
N GLY A 242 1.20 7.38 29.91
CA GLY A 242 -0.03 6.76 30.39
C GLY A 242 -0.58 5.69 29.46
N THR A 243 -1.68 5.07 29.89
CA THR A 243 -2.39 4.05 29.11
C THR A 243 -3.56 4.68 28.36
N TYR A 244 -3.61 4.46 27.05
CA TYR A 244 -4.61 4.98 26.14
C TYR A 244 -5.31 3.83 25.40
N GLY A 245 -6.53 4.10 24.95
CA GLY A 245 -7.43 3.07 24.46
C GLY A 245 -8.20 2.37 25.60
N PRO A 246 -9.25 1.61 25.27
CA PRO A 246 -10.17 1.08 26.26
C PRO A 246 -9.60 -0.15 26.98
N GLU A 247 -10.03 -0.40 28.21
CA GLU A 247 -9.73 -1.65 28.93
C GLU A 247 -10.46 -2.87 28.30
N GLN A 248 -11.60 -2.63 27.65
CA GLN A 248 -12.42 -3.66 26.99
C GLN A 248 -13.02 -3.11 25.69
N GLY A 249 -13.20 -3.98 24.70
CA GLY A 249 -13.58 -3.56 23.34
C GLY A 249 -12.36 -3.10 22.55
N VAL A 250 -12.57 -2.41 21.43
CA VAL A 250 -11.50 -1.86 20.59
C VAL A 250 -11.88 -0.41 20.32
N GLU A 251 -11.00 0.59 20.38
CA GLU A 251 -11.23 1.96 19.89
C GLU A 251 -10.84 2.08 18.41
N VAL A 252 -11.53 2.88 17.59
CA VAL A 252 -11.08 3.18 16.22
C VAL A 252 -10.64 4.64 16.15
N VAL A 253 -9.39 4.87 15.77
CA VAL A 253 -8.91 6.18 15.37
C VAL A 253 -8.99 6.25 13.85
N ALA A 254 -9.86 7.13 13.34
CA ALA A 254 -10.05 7.27 11.90
C ALA A 254 -8.85 7.94 11.20
N GLY A 255 -8.09 8.76 11.93
CA GLY A 255 -6.86 9.39 11.46
C GLY A 255 -5.59 8.64 11.85
N SER A 256 -4.48 9.38 11.85
CA SER A 256 -3.18 8.86 12.28
C SER A 256 -2.99 9.07 13.79
N VAL A 257 -2.20 8.20 14.43
CA VAL A 257 -1.82 8.36 15.84
C VAL A 257 -0.35 8.72 15.91
N THR A 258 0.03 9.64 16.79
CA THR A 258 1.42 9.94 17.12
C THR A 258 1.65 9.75 18.62
N ILE A 259 2.63 8.94 18.99
CA ILE A 259 3.14 8.82 20.35
C ILE A 259 4.45 9.60 20.39
N ASN A 260 4.52 10.67 21.17
CA ASN A 260 5.67 11.58 21.14
C ASN A 260 6.33 11.79 22.51
N VAL A 261 6.00 10.96 23.49
CA VAL A 261 6.65 10.93 24.81
C VAL A 261 6.84 9.48 25.26
N PRO A 262 7.82 9.18 26.12
CA PRO A 262 8.01 7.83 26.64
C PRO A 262 6.94 7.43 27.66
N GLY A 263 6.84 6.14 27.94
CA GLY A 263 5.93 5.57 28.93
C GLY A 263 4.46 5.55 28.49
N VAL A 264 4.22 5.54 27.18
CA VAL A 264 2.88 5.41 26.61
C VAL A 264 2.57 3.94 26.37
N THR A 265 1.43 3.48 26.87
CA THR A 265 0.82 2.22 26.48
C THR A 265 -0.42 2.51 25.64
N LEU A 266 -0.45 2.10 24.38
CA LEU A 266 -1.66 2.14 23.56
C LEU A 266 -2.24 0.72 23.49
N GLN A 267 -3.49 0.55 23.89
CA GLN A 267 -4.10 -0.78 23.90
C GLN A 267 -5.44 -0.80 23.16
N ASN A 268 -5.81 -1.98 22.65
CA ASN A 268 -7.13 -2.26 22.11
C ASN A 268 -7.58 -1.19 21.10
N THR A 269 -6.76 -0.86 20.11
CA THR A 269 -7.02 0.27 19.21
C THR A 269 -6.80 -0.12 17.75
N THR A 270 -7.71 0.24 16.87
CA THR A 270 -7.54 0.18 15.41
C THR A 270 -7.27 1.59 14.88
N ILE A 271 -6.10 1.77 14.27
CA ILE A 271 -5.68 3.01 13.64
C ILE A 271 -5.90 2.87 12.14
N SER A 272 -6.78 3.70 11.58
CA SER A 272 -7.06 3.67 10.14
C SER A 272 -5.99 4.39 9.32
N GLY A 273 -5.31 5.38 9.92
CA GLY A 273 -4.15 6.05 9.32
C GLY A 273 -2.82 5.43 9.74
N ASN A 274 -1.78 6.26 9.76
CA ASN A 274 -0.45 5.86 10.17
C ASN A 274 -0.30 5.89 11.70
N LEU A 275 0.61 5.08 12.22
CA LEU A 275 1.12 5.23 13.58
C LEU A 275 2.52 5.84 13.50
N ILE A 276 2.79 6.90 14.26
CA ILE A 276 4.10 7.53 14.35
C ILE A 276 4.60 7.42 15.79
N LEU A 277 5.69 6.70 16.00
CA LEU A 277 6.44 6.70 17.26
C LEU A 277 7.51 7.80 17.11
N GLY A 278 7.17 9.00 17.56
CA GLY A 278 7.91 10.22 17.32
C GLY A 278 9.22 10.31 18.10
N ALA A 279 10.12 11.19 17.64
CA ALA A 279 11.43 11.42 18.25
C ALA A 279 11.34 11.88 19.72
N GLY A 280 10.21 12.47 20.15
CA GLY A 280 10.01 12.89 21.54
C GLY A 280 9.94 11.73 22.55
N ILE A 281 9.81 10.48 22.09
CA ILE A 281 10.02 9.29 22.95
C ILE A 281 11.46 9.28 23.50
N GLY A 282 12.43 9.87 22.80
CA GLY A 282 13.83 9.88 23.21
C GLY A 282 14.38 8.46 23.24
N ASP A 283 15.00 8.08 24.36
CA ASP A 283 15.50 6.72 24.64
C ASP A 283 14.53 5.87 25.48
N GLY A 284 13.34 6.41 25.79
CA GLY A 284 12.35 5.69 26.59
C GLY A 284 11.52 4.71 25.77
N ASP A 285 10.44 4.19 26.36
CA ASP A 285 9.64 3.10 25.80
C ASP A 285 8.26 3.54 25.32
N ALA A 286 7.68 2.72 24.43
CA ALA A 286 6.27 2.76 24.09
C ALA A 286 5.77 1.33 23.87
N ASN A 287 4.62 1.02 24.46
CA ASN A 287 4.05 -0.32 24.46
C ASN A 287 2.73 -0.33 23.71
N LEU A 288 2.54 -1.28 22.81
CA LEU A 288 1.31 -1.44 22.06
C LEU A 288 0.76 -2.84 22.30
N VAL A 289 -0.50 -2.92 22.69
CA VAL A 289 -1.15 -4.18 23.08
C VAL A 289 -2.47 -4.32 22.35
N ASN A 290 -2.64 -5.35 21.52
CA ASN A 290 -3.85 -5.55 20.73
C ASN A 290 -4.18 -4.30 19.86
N VAL A 291 -3.18 -3.80 19.14
CA VAL A 291 -3.33 -2.65 18.24
C VAL A 291 -3.25 -3.10 16.78
N THR A 292 -4.18 -2.62 15.96
CA THR A 292 -4.16 -2.81 14.50
C THR A 292 -3.85 -1.49 13.83
N VAL A 293 -2.80 -1.43 13.01
CA VAL A 293 -2.45 -0.27 12.19
C VAL A 293 -2.70 -0.61 10.72
N ARG A 294 -3.66 0.10 10.10
CA ARG A 294 -3.99 -0.09 8.67
C ARG A 294 -3.07 0.69 7.74
N GLY A 295 -2.51 1.81 8.20
CA GLY A 295 -1.46 2.54 7.51
C GLY A 295 -0.07 2.00 7.83
N LYS A 296 0.94 2.85 7.63
CA LYS A 296 2.32 2.55 8.02
C LYS A 296 2.55 2.87 9.50
N THR A 297 3.39 2.09 10.15
CA THR A 297 4.01 2.41 11.44
C THR A 297 5.39 2.98 11.20
N ILE A 298 5.64 4.21 11.62
CA ILE A 298 6.89 4.94 11.42
C ILE A 298 7.55 5.14 12.79
N VAL A 299 8.77 4.63 12.97
CA VAL A 299 9.51 4.69 14.23
C VAL A 299 10.67 5.65 14.12
N ARG A 300 10.62 6.75 14.88
CA ARG A 300 11.62 7.82 14.91
C ARG A 300 12.22 8.06 16.30
N GLY A 301 11.70 7.39 17.32
CA GLY A 301 12.14 7.46 18.71
C GLY A 301 12.08 6.11 19.39
N GLY A 302 12.67 6.02 20.59
CA GLY A 302 12.94 4.77 21.28
C GLY A 302 14.44 4.60 21.53
N GLY A 303 14.80 3.80 22.54
CA GLY A 303 16.18 3.35 22.79
C GLY A 303 16.31 1.83 22.69
N GLU A 304 17.38 1.27 23.26
CA GLU A 304 17.68 -0.17 23.22
C GLU A 304 16.70 -1.05 24.04
N ASN A 305 15.81 -0.46 24.84
CA ASN A 305 14.83 -1.19 25.66
C ASN A 305 13.40 -0.68 25.45
N SER A 306 13.01 -0.37 24.21
CA SER A 306 11.88 0.52 23.96
C SER A 306 10.63 -0.13 23.36
N ILE A 307 10.52 -0.20 22.05
CA ILE A 307 9.24 -0.35 21.37
C ILE A 307 8.78 -1.80 21.43
N VAL A 308 7.62 -2.04 22.05
CA VAL A 308 7.07 -3.40 22.17
C VAL A 308 5.68 -3.45 21.56
N PHE A 309 5.50 -4.31 20.57
CA PHE A 309 4.23 -4.69 19.98
C PHE A 309 3.82 -6.06 20.55
N THR A 310 2.68 -6.15 21.21
CA THR A 310 2.11 -7.40 21.74
C THR A 310 0.73 -7.63 21.13
N ASP A 311 0.52 -8.79 20.50
CA ASP A 311 -0.73 -9.14 19.82
C ASP A 311 -1.21 -8.08 18.81
N CYS A 312 -0.27 -7.45 18.09
CA CYS A 312 -0.56 -6.36 17.16
C CYS A 312 -0.62 -6.81 15.69
N VAL A 313 -1.30 -6.05 14.84
CA VAL A 313 -1.29 -6.24 13.38
C VAL A 313 -0.71 -4.98 12.75
N ILE A 314 0.49 -5.09 12.20
CA ILE A 314 1.25 -3.98 11.62
C ILE A 314 1.41 -4.22 10.11
N GLY A 315 0.64 -3.46 9.31
CA GLY A 315 0.66 -3.62 7.84
C GLY A 315 1.95 -3.15 7.16
N GLY A 316 2.78 -2.37 7.85
CA GLY A 316 4.11 -2.00 7.35
C GLY A 316 4.87 -1.17 8.39
N LEU A 317 6.11 -1.54 8.65
CA LEU A 317 7.01 -0.91 9.60
C LEU A 317 8.11 -0.17 8.86
N VAL A 318 8.32 1.10 9.18
CA VAL A 318 9.47 1.88 8.69
C VAL A 318 10.17 2.46 9.91
N VAL A 319 11.44 2.14 10.07
CA VAL A 319 12.30 2.74 11.08
C VAL A 319 13.07 3.88 10.42
N GLU A 320 13.04 5.08 10.98
CA GLU A 320 13.69 6.29 10.47
C GLU A 320 14.45 6.97 11.62
N ILE A 321 15.72 6.59 11.81
CA ILE A 321 16.58 7.16 12.86
C ILE A 321 17.67 7.99 12.21
N ASP A 322 17.58 9.31 12.38
CA ASP A 322 18.52 10.30 11.82
C ASP A 322 19.78 10.50 12.68
N GLU A 323 19.90 9.75 13.79
CA GLU A 323 21.03 9.83 14.72
C GLU A 323 21.93 8.60 14.58
N ALA A 324 23.12 8.79 13.99
CA ALA A 324 24.03 7.70 13.60
C ALA A 324 24.46 6.75 14.74
N THR A 325 24.44 7.19 15.99
CA THR A 325 24.81 6.38 17.16
C THR A 325 23.63 5.78 17.91
N LYS A 326 22.40 6.15 17.53
CA LYS A 326 21.20 5.78 18.27
C LYS A 326 20.66 4.47 17.73
N THR A 327 20.46 3.51 18.62
CA THR A 327 19.87 2.21 18.30
C THR A 327 18.48 2.11 18.92
N VAL A 328 17.51 1.64 18.12
CA VAL A 328 16.15 1.36 18.61
C VAL A 328 15.91 -0.14 18.64
N ARG A 329 15.46 -0.66 19.78
CA ARG A 329 14.94 -2.03 19.88
C ARG A 329 13.44 -2.06 19.66
N ILE A 330 13.00 -2.93 18.77
CA ILE A 330 11.60 -3.18 18.44
C ILE A 330 11.31 -4.66 18.66
N VAL A 331 10.30 -4.95 19.47
CA VAL A 331 9.89 -6.31 19.83
C VAL A 331 8.50 -6.61 19.26
N ALA A 332 8.38 -7.66 18.46
CA ALA A 332 7.12 -8.26 18.04
C ALA A 332 6.85 -9.52 18.89
N ALA A 333 5.95 -9.39 19.87
CA ALA A 333 5.63 -10.44 20.83
C ALA A 333 4.19 -10.95 20.70
N GLY A 334 3.94 -12.13 21.27
CA GLY A 334 2.63 -12.77 21.26
C GLY A 334 2.21 -13.18 19.84
N SER A 335 1.00 -12.84 19.45
CA SER A 335 0.46 -13.07 18.10
C SER A 335 0.75 -11.92 17.11
N THR A 336 1.73 -11.07 17.41
CA THR A 336 2.03 -9.90 16.57
C THR A 336 2.45 -10.32 15.15
N THR A 337 1.89 -9.65 14.14
CA THR A 337 2.33 -9.77 12.75
C THR A 337 2.86 -8.45 12.22
N VAL A 338 4.01 -8.50 11.55
CA VAL A 338 4.61 -7.38 10.83
C VAL A 338 4.81 -7.85 9.39
N GLU A 339 4.07 -7.25 8.45
CA GLU A 339 4.07 -7.70 7.05
C GLU A 339 5.41 -7.39 6.37
N ASN A 340 5.83 -6.13 6.39
CA ASN A 340 7.10 -5.67 5.85
C ASN A 340 7.78 -4.69 6.83
N ALA A 341 9.08 -4.80 7.00
CA ALA A 341 9.90 -3.88 7.79
C ALA A 341 11.00 -3.25 6.94
N GLU A 342 11.13 -1.93 6.97
CA GLU A 342 12.17 -1.18 6.28
C GLU A 342 13.02 -0.40 7.29
N LEU A 343 14.31 -0.72 7.39
CA LEU A 343 15.18 -0.28 8.48
C LEU A 343 16.12 0.84 8.05
N ARG A 344 15.71 2.11 8.24
CA ARG A 344 16.52 3.29 7.95
C ARG A 344 17.14 3.85 9.24
N GLY A 345 17.98 3.05 9.90
CA GLY A 345 18.62 3.38 11.17
C GLY A 345 19.16 2.16 11.90
N ASN A 346 20.05 2.35 12.88
CA ASN A 346 20.53 1.25 13.72
C ASN A 346 19.36 0.65 14.51
N THR A 347 19.17 -0.65 14.39
CA THR A 347 17.93 -1.31 14.85
C THR A 347 18.22 -2.68 15.45
N ILE A 348 17.57 -3.02 16.55
CA ILE A 348 17.44 -4.39 17.04
C ILE A 348 16.00 -4.81 16.80
N LEU A 349 15.77 -5.82 15.97
CA LEU A 349 14.47 -6.46 15.80
C LEU A 349 14.43 -7.74 16.62
N GLU A 350 13.36 -7.93 17.38
CA GLU A 350 13.13 -9.14 18.16
C GLU A 350 11.74 -9.72 17.89
N GLY A 351 11.65 -11.01 17.58
CA GLY A 351 10.39 -11.71 17.32
C GLY A 351 10.34 -12.31 15.92
N SER A 352 9.14 -12.34 15.32
CA SER A 352 8.93 -12.94 13.99
C SER A 352 8.57 -11.89 12.94
N TYR A 353 9.31 -11.86 11.83
CA TYR A 353 9.12 -10.90 10.73
C TYR A 353 9.15 -11.60 9.37
N ASN A 354 8.19 -11.29 8.49
CA ASN A 354 8.10 -11.94 7.18
C ASN A 354 9.11 -11.37 6.18
N GLU A 355 9.20 -10.04 6.08
CA GLU A 355 10.08 -9.35 5.14
C GLU A 355 10.79 -8.18 5.83
N VAL A 356 12.12 -8.12 5.70
CA VAL A 356 12.97 -7.06 6.26
C VAL A 356 13.89 -6.51 5.16
N ALA A 357 13.82 -5.20 4.92
CA ALA A 357 14.69 -4.50 3.99
C ALA A 357 15.64 -3.55 4.76
N ILE A 358 16.93 -3.59 4.43
CA ILE A 358 18.00 -2.80 5.05
C ILE A 358 18.65 -1.93 3.98
N PRO A 359 18.18 -0.68 3.80
CA PRO A 359 18.56 0.16 2.67
C PRO A 359 19.81 1.04 2.82
N ALA A 360 20.59 0.99 3.91
CA ALA A 360 21.87 1.72 4.03
C ALA A 360 22.69 1.30 5.27
N GLY A 361 23.93 1.84 5.36
CA GLY A 361 24.99 1.74 6.39
C GLY A 361 24.66 1.74 7.86
N TYR A 362 23.73 0.90 8.27
CA TYR A 362 23.25 0.75 9.64
C TYR A 362 23.79 -0.53 10.27
N THR A 363 23.81 -0.53 11.59
CA THR A 363 24.00 -1.74 12.39
C THR A 363 22.63 -2.32 12.75
N VAL A 364 22.36 -3.55 12.30
CA VAL A 364 21.10 -4.25 12.54
C VAL A 364 21.35 -5.55 13.29
N GLN A 365 20.58 -5.82 14.34
CA GLN A 365 20.54 -7.11 15.01
C GLN A 365 19.16 -7.75 14.80
N LEU A 366 19.16 -9.01 14.38
CA LEU A 366 17.98 -9.82 14.10
C LEU A 366 17.90 -10.93 15.15
N VAL A 367 16.95 -10.83 16.08
CA VAL A 367 16.74 -11.80 17.17
C VAL A 367 15.41 -12.51 16.98
N GLY A 368 15.40 -13.83 16.76
CA GLY A 368 14.17 -14.59 16.50
C GLY A 368 14.06 -15.13 15.06
N ASP A 369 12.87 -15.11 14.47
CA ASP A 369 12.58 -15.81 13.22
C ASP A 369 12.25 -14.84 12.08
N PHE A 370 12.98 -14.92 10.98
CA PHE A 370 12.87 -13.99 9.85
C PHE A 370 12.63 -14.77 8.56
N GLY A 371 11.68 -14.31 7.74
CA GLY A 371 11.45 -14.87 6.40
C GLY A 371 12.52 -14.41 5.42
N ASN A 372 12.26 -13.32 4.71
CA ASN A 372 13.19 -12.73 3.76
C ASN A 372 13.88 -11.48 4.35
N VAL A 373 15.20 -11.44 4.30
CA VAL A 373 16.03 -10.28 4.66
C VAL A 373 16.79 -9.82 3.43
N THR A 374 16.62 -8.57 3.01
CA THR A 374 17.30 -7.99 1.85
C THR A 374 18.12 -6.78 2.26
N ILE A 375 19.41 -6.81 1.94
CA ILE A 375 20.39 -5.75 2.19
C ILE A 375 20.71 -5.10 0.85
N THR A 376 20.26 -3.86 0.65
CA THR A 376 20.42 -3.19 -0.66
C THR A 376 21.61 -2.24 -0.71
N GLU A 377 22.19 -1.91 0.42
CA GLU A 377 23.35 -1.02 0.55
C GLU A 377 24.23 -1.55 1.70
N PRO A 378 25.53 -1.19 1.76
CA PRO A 378 26.46 -1.84 2.68
C PRO A 378 26.00 -1.69 4.13
N ALA A 379 25.93 -2.78 4.90
CA ALA A 379 25.44 -2.77 6.28
C ALA A 379 26.23 -3.71 7.20
N THR A 380 26.04 -3.59 8.52
CA THR A 380 26.51 -4.59 9.48
C THR A 380 25.30 -5.27 10.11
N VAL A 381 25.17 -6.58 9.92
CA VAL A 381 24.02 -7.36 10.38
C VAL A 381 24.48 -8.46 11.33
N THR A 382 23.83 -8.60 12.47
CA THR A 382 24.01 -9.71 13.40
C THR A 382 22.75 -10.57 13.42
N VAL A 383 22.92 -11.89 13.26
CA VAL A 383 21.83 -12.87 13.28
C VAL A 383 21.91 -13.69 14.56
N ASP A 384 20.83 -13.69 15.33
CA ASP A 384 20.64 -14.38 16.60
C ASP A 384 19.28 -15.11 16.61
N GLY A 385 19.18 -16.12 15.74
CA GLY A 385 17.94 -16.83 15.46
C GLY A 385 17.95 -17.43 14.06
N SER A 386 16.78 -17.54 13.43
CA SER A 386 16.63 -18.16 12.10
C SER A 386 16.28 -17.13 11.03
N VAL A 387 16.90 -17.24 9.85
CA VAL A 387 16.54 -16.46 8.65
C VAL A 387 16.30 -17.45 7.51
N GLU A 388 15.10 -17.46 6.92
CA GLU A 388 14.78 -18.37 5.80
C GLU A 388 15.58 -17.99 4.55
N SER A 389 15.62 -16.70 4.19
CA SER A 389 16.43 -16.19 3.10
C SER A 389 17.08 -14.85 3.44
N LEU A 390 18.39 -14.74 3.24
CA LEU A 390 19.16 -13.51 3.37
C LEU A 390 19.83 -13.19 2.03
N SER A 391 19.60 -11.99 1.52
CA SER A 391 20.17 -11.51 0.25
C SER A 391 20.98 -10.24 0.45
N VAL A 392 22.20 -10.22 -0.07
CA VAL A 392 23.07 -9.04 -0.18
C VAL A 392 23.10 -8.63 -1.64
N SER A 393 22.55 -7.47 -1.96
CA SER A 393 22.52 -6.98 -3.33
C SER A 393 23.90 -6.55 -3.83
N VAL A 394 24.05 -6.43 -5.15
CA VAL A 394 25.26 -5.89 -5.80
C VAL A 394 25.64 -4.48 -5.33
N GLU A 395 24.67 -3.68 -4.88
CA GLU A 395 24.90 -2.33 -4.37
C GLU A 395 25.39 -2.33 -2.91
N ALA A 396 25.39 -3.49 -2.24
CA ALA A 396 25.71 -3.65 -0.83
C ALA A 396 27.14 -4.20 -0.56
N GLU A 397 28.09 -3.92 -1.44
CA GLU A 397 29.49 -4.36 -1.29
C GLU A 397 30.13 -3.92 0.04
N GLY A 398 30.85 -4.83 0.69
CA GLY A 398 31.45 -4.61 2.00
C GLY A 398 30.49 -4.85 3.17
N THR A 399 29.34 -5.49 2.93
CA THR A 399 28.43 -5.92 4.00
C THR A 399 29.12 -6.93 4.92
N LEU A 400 28.90 -6.77 6.23
CA LEU A 400 29.35 -7.72 7.24
C LEU A 400 28.13 -8.38 7.89
N VAL A 401 28.01 -9.69 7.74
CA VAL A 401 27.03 -10.52 8.44
C VAL A 401 27.76 -11.32 9.53
N THR A 402 27.28 -11.25 10.77
CA THR A 402 27.80 -12.03 11.90
C THR A 402 26.72 -12.95 12.43
N MET A 403 27.01 -14.24 12.51
CA MET A 403 26.11 -15.31 12.94
C MET A 403 26.50 -15.80 14.34
N ASN A 404 25.56 -15.76 15.28
CA ASN A 404 25.74 -16.35 16.60
C ASN A 404 25.72 -17.90 16.54
N GLU A 405 26.23 -18.57 17.58
CA GLU A 405 26.42 -20.04 17.64
C GLU A 405 25.15 -20.85 17.32
N GLU A 406 23.97 -20.41 17.76
CA GLU A 406 22.70 -21.12 17.52
C GLU A 406 21.90 -20.56 16.33
N SER A 407 22.46 -19.61 15.58
CA SER A 407 21.76 -18.98 14.45
C SER A 407 21.82 -19.83 13.18
N SER A 408 20.79 -19.70 12.34
CA SER A 408 20.73 -20.39 11.05
C SER A 408 20.26 -19.49 9.92
N ILE A 409 20.83 -19.70 8.74
CA ILE A 409 20.34 -19.13 7.48
C ILE A 409 19.98 -20.29 6.55
N GLY A 410 18.76 -20.31 6.02
CA GLY A 410 18.34 -21.29 5.01
C GLY A 410 19.05 -21.02 3.69
N THR A 411 18.67 -19.96 2.99
CA THR A 411 19.33 -19.54 1.73
C THR A 411 20.05 -18.21 1.90
N LEU A 412 21.36 -18.21 1.71
CA LEU A 412 22.19 -17.01 1.64
C LEU A 412 22.50 -16.70 0.17
N THR A 413 22.14 -15.51 -0.31
CA THR A 413 22.48 -15.04 -1.66
C THR A 413 23.38 -13.81 -1.58
N LEU A 414 24.57 -13.89 -2.18
CA LEU A 414 25.56 -12.82 -2.20
C LEU A 414 25.76 -12.29 -3.63
N ASP A 415 24.94 -11.31 -4.03
CA ASP A 415 25.08 -10.58 -5.30
C ASP A 415 26.09 -9.43 -5.22
N GLY A 416 26.43 -8.98 -4.01
CA GLY A 416 27.52 -8.06 -3.72
C GLY A 416 28.54 -8.68 -2.76
N GLU A 417 29.79 -8.16 -2.78
CA GLU A 417 30.87 -8.64 -1.91
C GLU A 417 30.47 -8.52 -0.43
N ALA A 418 30.54 -9.63 0.32
CA ALA A 418 30.22 -9.65 1.74
C ALA A 418 31.08 -10.63 2.55
N ASP A 419 31.27 -10.28 3.82
CA ASP A 419 31.87 -11.14 4.83
C ASP A 419 30.76 -11.75 5.70
N VAL A 420 30.70 -13.08 5.78
CA VAL A 420 29.82 -13.82 6.68
C VAL A 420 30.68 -14.57 7.69
N LYS A 421 30.54 -14.20 8.97
CA LYS A 421 31.43 -14.60 10.07
C LYS A 421 30.67 -15.19 11.24
N GLY A 422 31.37 -15.90 12.12
CA GLY A 422 30.80 -16.47 13.34
C GLY A 422 30.51 -17.98 13.26
N GLU A 423 29.66 -18.49 14.15
CA GLU A 423 29.55 -19.93 14.44
C GLU A 423 28.22 -20.57 14.03
N GLY A 424 27.28 -19.79 13.45
CA GLY A 424 25.99 -20.31 13.00
C GLY A 424 26.07 -21.22 11.79
N THR A 425 24.92 -21.74 11.33
CA THR A 425 24.83 -22.69 10.21
C THR A 425 24.18 -22.08 8.97
N ILE A 426 24.62 -22.48 7.78
CA ILE A 426 24.03 -22.07 6.49
C ILE A 426 23.62 -23.33 5.73
N GLU A 427 22.37 -23.45 5.30
CA GLU A 427 21.94 -24.61 4.50
C GLU A 427 22.42 -24.48 3.05
N SER A 428 22.13 -23.37 2.38
CA SER A 428 22.50 -23.11 0.99
C SER A 428 23.11 -21.72 0.82
N ALA A 429 24.25 -21.64 0.13
CA ALA A 429 24.90 -20.39 -0.23
C ALA A 429 25.00 -20.25 -1.75
N VAL A 430 24.46 -19.16 -2.30
CA VAL A 430 24.57 -18.75 -3.71
C VAL A 430 25.47 -17.53 -3.79
N ILE A 431 26.61 -17.66 -4.45
CA ILE A 431 27.66 -16.65 -4.51
C ILE A 431 27.81 -16.13 -5.94
N ASN A 432 27.40 -14.87 -6.14
CA ASN A 432 27.41 -14.20 -7.44
C ASN A 432 28.41 -13.03 -7.50
N ALA A 433 29.09 -12.72 -6.39
CA ALA A 433 30.10 -11.67 -6.29
C ALA A 433 31.48 -12.22 -5.92
N ASP A 434 32.52 -11.62 -6.51
CA ASP A 434 33.92 -11.93 -6.21
C ASP A 434 34.30 -11.48 -4.81
N GLY A 435 35.24 -12.20 -4.20
CA GLY A 435 35.86 -11.78 -2.94
C GLY A 435 35.03 -12.08 -1.69
N CYS A 436 33.82 -12.63 -1.81
CA CYS A 436 33.01 -13.04 -0.67
C CYS A 436 33.77 -14.00 0.26
N LEU A 437 33.59 -13.79 1.56
CA LEU A 437 34.13 -14.63 2.62
C LEU A 437 32.96 -15.23 3.41
N ILE A 438 32.96 -16.55 3.57
CA ILE A 438 32.04 -17.28 4.44
C ILE A 438 32.90 -18.14 5.36
N GLU A 439 32.89 -17.85 6.67
CA GLU A 439 33.66 -18.62 7.66
C GLU A 439 33.05 -20.00 7.96
N GLN A 440 31.75 -20.16 7.70
CA GLN A 440 31.02 -21.42 7.88
C GLN A 440 31.25 -22.38 6.69
N ASP A 441 30.89 -23.66 6.88
CA ASP A 441 30.81 -24.71 5.85
C ASP A 441 29.32 -24.95 5.48
N PRO A 442 28.76 -24.31 4.44
CA PRO A 442 27.37 -24.49 4.06
C PRO A 442 27.10 -25.90 3.50
N GLU A 443 25.89 -26.45 3.69
CA GLU A 443 25.57 -27.80 3.18
C GLU A 443 25.59 -27.85 1.65
N GLU A 444 25.14 -26.78 1.00
CA GLU A 444 25.18 -26.60 -0.45
C GLU A 444 25.81 -25.24 -0.80
N VAL A 445 26.74 -25.24 -1.77
CA VAL A 445 27.36 -24.02 -2.29
C VAL A 445 27.23 -23.99 -3.82
N GLU A 446 26.59 -22.94 -4.32
CA GLU A 446 26.54 -22.59 -5.74
C GLU A 446 27.36 -21.31 -5.95
N ILE A 447 28.29 -21.34 -6.91
CA ILE A 447 29.11 -20.19 -7.28
C ILE A 447 28.95 -19.94 -8.77
N ALA A 448 28.74 -18.68 -9.15
CA ALA A 448 28.60 -18.28 -10.54
C ALA A 448 29.92 -18.47 -11.32
N ASP A 449 29.81 -18.60 -12.64
CA ASP A 449 30.97 -18.67 -13.53
C ASP A 449 31.86 -17.41 -13.37
N ASP A 450 33.18 -17.59 -13.48
CA ASP A 450 34.20 -16.55 -13.36
C ASP A 450 34.25 -15.80 -12.00
N ILE A 451 33.53 -16.29 -10.98
CA ILE A 451 33.58 -15.76 -9.61
C ILE A 451 34.52 -16.58 -8.72
N SER A 452 35.21 -15.93 -7.79
CA SER A 452 36.03 -16.58 -6.75
C SER A 452 35.64 -16.12 -5.34
N ALA A 453 35.56 -17.05 -4.41
CA ALA A 453 35.20 -16.78 -3.01
C ALA A 453 36.02 -17.64 -2.03
N THR A 454 35.96 -17.32 -0.74
CA THR A 454 36.55 -18.14 0.34
C THR A 454 35.45 -18.68 1.23
N VAL A 455 35.32 -19.99 1.34
CA VAL A 455 34.30 -20.69 2.13
C VAL A 455 34.98 -21.74 3.01
N ASP A 456 34.71 -21.75 4.32
CA ASP A 456 35.40 -22.57 5.33
C ASP A 456 36.95 -22.51 5.21
N GLY A 457 37.46 -21.31 4.88
CA GLY A 457 38.90 -21.08 4.67
C GLY A 457 39.48 -21.61 3.34
N ASP A 458 38.71 -22.35 2.55
CA ASP A 458 39.09 -22.83 1.23
C ASP A 458 38.66 -21.84 0.14
N ARG A 459 39.55 -21.60 -0.83
CA ARG A 459 39.25 -20.73 -1.97
C ARG A 459 38.58 -21.54 -3.08
N ILE A 460 37.35 -21.19 -3.44
CA ILE A 460 36.50 -21.86 -4.44
C ILE A 460 36.20 -20.93 -5.63
N GLY A 461 35.72 -21.50 -6.74
CA GLY A 461 35.43 -20.75 -7.98
C GLY A 461 36.57 -20.75 -9.00
N ASP A 462 36.54 -19.83 -9.99
CA ASP A 462 37.59 -19.77 -11.01
C ASP A 462 38.87 -19.15 -10.42
N VAL A 463 39.73 -20.01 -9.90
CA VAL A 463 41.03 -19.64 -9.35
C VAL A 463 42.00 -19.48 -10.52
N PRO A 464 42.59 -18.29 -10.76
CA PRO A 464 43.68 -18.17 -11.72
C PRO A 464 44.81 -19.11 -11.29
N ALA A 465 45.06 -20.14 -12.10
CA ALA A 465 46.04 -21.16 -11.79
C ALA A 465 47.40 -20.51 -11.47
N GLY A 466 47.86 -20.65 -10.23
CA GLY A 466 49.19 -20.26 -9.80
C GLY A 466 50.25 -20.90 -10.70
N GLY A 467 50.81 -20.11 -11.60
CA GLY A 467 51.77 -20.55 -12.60
C GLY A 467 53.14 -20.88 -12.02
N GLY A 468 53.44 -22.17 -11.93
CA GLY A 468 54.82 -22.67 -11.87
C GLY A 468 55.42 -22.80 -13.27
N GLY A 469 56.30 -21.86 -13.63
CA GLY A 469 57.49 -22.01 -14.49
C GLY A 469 57.38 -22.53 -15.94
N GLY A 470 57.82 -21.71 -16.90
CA GLY A 470 58.26 -22.17 -18.24
C GLY A 470 58.18 -21.07 -19.30
N GLY A 471 59.32 -20.50 -19.71
CA GLY A 471 59.37 -19.25 -20.47
C GLY A 471 59.15 -19.35 -21.99
N GLY A 472 58.95 -18.18 -22.62
CA GLY A 472 59.23 -17.98 -24.04
C GLY A 472 58.33 -17.01 -24.83
N GLY A 473 58.62 -15.70 -24.77
CA GLY A 473 58.70 -14.82 -25.95
C GLY A 473 57.43 -14.21 -26.58
N VAL A 474 57.34 -12.86 -26.46
CA VAL A 474 56.85 -11.80 -27.41
C VAL A 474 55.43 -11.89 -27.98
N THR A 475 54.59 -10.86 -28.16
CA THR A 475 54.43 -9.41 -27.84
C THR A 475 52.96 -9.06 -28.23
N PRO A 476 52.39 -7.92 -27.81
CA PRO A 476 50.95 -7.74 -27.64
C PRO A 476 50.22 -7.20 -28.88
N SER A 477 48.97 -7.62 -29.06
CA SER A 477 47.83 -6.90 -29.67
C SER A 477 46.91 -7.92 -30.33
N ASP A 478 45.69 -8.09 -29.85
CA ASP A 478 44.55 -7.49 -30.55
C ASP A 478 43.27 -7.67 -29.73
N SER A 479 42.65 -6.53 -29.49
CA SER A 479 41.34 -6.33 -28.90
C SER A 479 40.21 -6.88 -29.79
N THR A 480 39.21 -7.52 -29.19
CA THR A 480 37.81 -7.56 -29.67
C THR A 480 36.90 -8.01 -28.52
N PRO A 481 35.64 -7.52 -28.44
CA PRO A 481 35.31 -6.28 -27.73
C PRO A 481 34.57 -6.51 -26.40
N ALA A 482 34.76 -5.56 -25.47
CA ALA A 482 33.98 -5.47 -24.23
C ALA A 482 32.50 -5.12 -24.51
N VAL A 483 31.60 -5.69 -23.71
CA VAL A 483 30.15 -5.41 -23.70
C VAL A 483 29.82 -4.60 -22.46
N LEU A 484 29.23 -3.41 -22.63
CA LEU A 484 28.72 -2.56 -21.54
C LEU A 484 27.41 -3.16 -21.01
N GLN A 485 27.23 -3.29 -19.68
CA GLN A 485 26.04 -3.94 -19.11
C GLN A 485 25.03 -3.02 -18.39
N SER A 486 25.40 -1.88 -17.80
CA SER A 486 24.40 -0.97 -17.23
C SER A 486 24.88 0.47 -17.02
N VAL A 487 23.91 1.40 -16.96
CA VAL A 487 24.05 2.82 -16.63
C VAL A 487 22.84 3.19 -15.76
N THR A 488 23.07 3.83 -14.61
CA THR A 488 21.99 4.22 -13.68
C THR A 488 21.88 5.75 -13.54
N VAL A 489 20.64 6.26 -13.55
CA VAL A 489 20.29 7.69 -13.42
C VAL A 489 19.45 7.88 -12.16
N THR A 490 19.82 8.82 -11.29
CA THR A 490 19.03 9.20 -10.12
C THR A 490 18.09 10.37 -10.45
N LYS A 491 16.79 10.23 -10.12
CA LYS A 491 15.77 11.29 -10.29
C LYS A 491 15.30 11.79 -8.93
N THR A 492 15.08 13.11 -8.84
CA THR A 492 14.25 13.74 -7.80
C THR A 492 13.19 14.61 -8.48
N ASP A 493 11.94 14.16 -8.52
CA ASP A 493 10.78 15.04 -8.77
C ASP A 493 9.48 14.43 -8.16
N PRO A 494 8.56 15.22 -7.57
CA PRO A 494 7.46 14.74 -6.73
C PRO A 494 6.22 14.16 -7.43
N LEU A 495 6.18 14.01 -8.77
CA LEU A 495 4.93 13.71 -9.51
C LEU A 495 4.90 12.40 -10.31
N GLY A 496 5.75 11.43 -9.98
CA GLY A 496 5.43 10.00 -10.19
C GLY A 496 5.31 9.48 -11.63
N SER A 497 6.13 9.91 -12.58
CA SER A 497 6.28 9.22 -13.88
C SER A 497 7.57 8.39 -13.91
N SER A 498 7.47 7.11 -14.32
CA SER A 498 8.62 6.19 -14.43
C SER A 498 9.42 6.44 -15.70
N LEU A 499 10.74 6.28 -15.59
CA LEU A 499 11.69 6.26 -16.70
C LEU A 499 12.15 4.81 -16.85
N ALA A 500 12.09 4.25 -18.06
CA ALA A 500 12.66 2.94 -18.36
C ALA A 500 13.66 3.09 -19.50
N VAL A 501 14.86 2.57 -19.30
CA VAL A 501 15.87 2.39 -20.35
C VAL A 501 16.04 0.89 -20.51
N THR A 502 15.92 0.38 -21.74
CA THR A 502 16.25 -1.01 -22.06
C THR A 502 17.19 -1.07 -23.25
N GLY A 503 18.28 -1.82 -23.09
CA GLY A 503 19.21 -2.16 -24.17
C GLY A 503 20.33 -3.07 -23.67
N SER A 504 20.73 -4.04 -24.50
CA SER A 504 21.90 -4.90 -24.29
C SER A 504 22.78 -4.90 -25.55
N GLY A 505 24.10 -4.75 -25.41
CA GLY A 505 25.09 -4.84 -26.50
C GLY A 505 26.11 -3.70 -26.63
N SER A 506 27.19 -3.94 -27.40
CA SER A 506 28.48 -3.22 -27.40
C SER A 506 28.63 -1.99 -28.31
N ASN A 507 27.58 -1.21 -28.59
CA ASN A 507 27.70 0.13 -29.21
C ASN A 507 26.54 1.04 -28.79
N TRP A 508 26.84 2.14 -28.09
CA TRP A 508 25.86 3.10 -27.57
C TRP A 508 25.56 4.19 -28.59
N THR A 509 24.31 4.33 -29.02
CA THR A 509 23.86 5.43 -29.89
C THR A 509 22.40 5.86 -29.60
N ALA A 510 21.97 5.96 -28.34
CA ALA A 510 20.74 6.69 -27.97
C ALA A 510 20.51 6.77 -26.46
N ALA A 511 19.90 7.86 -26.01
CA ALA A 511 19.18 7.91 -24.73
C ALA A 511 17.78 8.50 -24.99
N GLN A 512 16.73 7.77 -24.58
CA GLN A 512 15.33 8.19 -24.72
C GLN A 512 14.83 8.87 -23.45
N VAL A 513 14.17 10.03 -23.58
CA VAL A 513 13.56 10.74 -22.44
C VAL A 513 12.06 10.87 -22.67
N ASN A 514 11.28 10.06 -21.96
CA ASN A 514 9.83 10.13 -22.03
C ASN A 514 9.26 11.13 -21.00
N THR A 515 8.71 12.26 -21.47
CA THR A 515 8.01 13.24 -20.64
C THR A 515 6.49 13.16 -20.79
N CYS A 516 5.75 13.42 -19.72
CA CYS A 516 4.28 13.43 -19.74
C CYS A 516 3.70 14.46 -20.74
N ALA A 517 2.56 14.16 -21.36
CA ALA A 517 1.82 15.12 -22.17
C ALA A 517 1.34 16.30 -21.29
N GLY A 518 1.85 17.50 -21.56
CA GLY A 518 1.54 18.73 -20.81
C GLY A 518 2.57 19.17 -19.76
N CYS A 519 3.67 18.44 -19.60
CA CYS A 519 4.79 18.85 -18.76
C CYS A 519 5.54 20.08 -19.38
N PRO A 520 5.78 21.20 -18.67
CA PRO A 520 6.43 22.39 -19.24
C PRO A 520 7.94 22.20 -19.47
N VAL A 521 8.40 22.73 -20.61
CA VAL A 521 9.65 22.46 -21.34
C VAL A 521 10.90 23.09 -20.69
N GLY A 522 12.05 22.40 -20.69
CA GLY A 522 13.33 22.88 -20.13
C GLY A 522 14.42 23.15 -21.19
N LYS A 523 15.38 24.02 -20.85
CA LYS A 523 16.53 24.42 -21.69
C LYS A 523 17.76 23.56 -21.39
N VAL A 524 18.45 23.05 -22.42
CA VAL A 524 19.73 22.34 -22.28
C VAL A 524 20.89 23.30 -22.59
N THR A 525 21.82 23.46 -21.65
CA THR A 525 23.04 24.27 -21.83
C THR A 525 24.28 23.44 -21.52
N PHE A 526 25.26 23.49 -22.42
CA PHE A 526 26.56 22.84 -22.25
C PHE A 526 27.58 23.86 -21.73
N THR A 527 28.40 23.50 -20.73
CA THR A 527 29.47 24.37 -20.22
C THR A 527 30.68 23.51 -19.87
N PHE A 528 31.84 23.87 -20.41
CA PHE A 528 33.10 23.15 -20.20
C PHE A 528 33.97 23.94 -19.23
N ASN A 529 34.59 23.26 -18.26
CA ASN A 529 35.15 23.94 -17.10
C ASN A 529 36.65 24.23 -17.13
N GLU A 530 37.41 23.83 -18.17
CA GLU A 530 38.83 24.21 -18.29
C GLU A 530 39.31 24.37 -19.75
N THR A 531 40.49 24.99 -19.90
CA THR A 531 41.06 25.54 -21.14
C THR A 531 41.28 24.49 -22.22
N VAL A 532 40.34 24.37 -23.16
CA VAL A 532 40.52 23.59 -24.40
C VAL A 532 41.49 24.35 -25.32
N GLN A 533 42.64 23.74 -25.65
CA GLN A 533 43.71 24.37 -26.44
C GLN A 533 43.68 23.99 -27.94
N ARG A 534 42.64 23.30 -28.45
CA ARG A 534 42.39 23.17 -29.90
C ARG A 534 41.05 22.52 -30.24
N ASP A 535 40.73 22.62 -31.52
CA ASP A 535 39.45 22.32 -32.16
C ASP A 535 38.89 20.95 -31.82
N VAL A 536 37.65 20.93 -31.32
CA VAL A 536 36.82 19.72 -31.20
C VAL A 536 35.87 19.75 -32.39
N GLU A 537 35.98 18.80 -33.30
CA GLU A 537 34.97 18.54 -34.33
C GLU A 537 34.09 17.37 -33.86
N GLY A 538 32.79 17.63 -33.79
CA GLY A 538 31.78 16.63 -33.48
C GLY A 538 30.44 17.05 -34.06
N ASP A 539 29.74 16.08 -34.65
CA ASP A 539 28.39 16.28 -35.17
C ASP A 539 27.36 16.09 -34.03
N ILE A 540 26.48 17.06 -33.84
CA ILE A 540 25.29 16.88 -33.01
C ILE A 540 24.11 16.68 -33.96
N GLU A 541 23.50 15.49 -33.91
CA GLU A 541 22.31 15.16 -34.67
C GLU A 541 21.10 15.07 -33.73
N LEU A 542 20.08 15.89 -34.02
CA LEU A 542 18.82 15.89 -33.30
C LEU A 542 17.74 15.19 -34.13
N TYR A 543 17.06 14.23 -33.50
CA TYR A 543 15.94 13.51 -34.08
C TYR A 543 14.66 13.80 -33.29
N ILE A 544 13.60 14.20 -33.99
CA ILE A 544 12.28 14.45 -33.41
C ILE A 544 11.34 13.41 -33.98
N ASN A 545 10.72 12.60 -33.12
CA ASN A 545 9.78 11.56 -33.53
C ASN A 545 8.37 11.96 -33.10
N ASP A 546 7.58 12.48 -34.04
CA ASP A 546 6.19 12.85 -33.78
C ASP A 546 5.28 11.64 -34.06
N SER A 547 4.40 11.31 -33.10
CA SER A 547 3.52 10.13 -33.19
C SER A 547 2.41 10.27 -34.22
N ASP A 548 2.19 11.46 -34.76
CA ASP A 548 1.27 11.71 -35.86
C ASP A 548 2.02 12.09 -37.16
N GLN A 549 2.21 11.07 -38.00
CA GLN A 549 2.58 11.13 -39.43
C GLN A 549 4.05 11.38 -39.81
N GLN A 550 4.57 10.43 -40.60
CA GLN A 550 5.78 10.41 -41.41
C GLN A 550 6.55 11.73 -41.62
N ALA A 551 7.76 11.80 -41.05
CA ALA A 551 9.02 12.16 -41.72
C ALA A 551 10.13 12.33 -40.67
N GLY A 552 11.01 11.35 -40.53
CA GLY A 552 12.28 11.52 -39.83
C GLY A 552 13.13 12.55 -40.56
N SER A 553 13.14 13.78 -40.06
CA SER A 553 14.04 14.83 -40.54
C SER A 553 15.13 15.02 -39.50
N ALA A 554 16.32 14.47 -39.76
CA ALA A 554 17.50 14.70 -38.95
C ALA A 554 17.98 16.13 -39.19
N ILE A 555 18.11 16.93 -38.13
CA ILE A 555 18.85 18.20 -38.20
C ILE A 555 20.27 17.90 -37.73
N LYS A 556 21.19 17.82 -38.69
CA LYS A 556 22.62 17.64 -38.45
C LYS A 556 23.27 19.00 -38.34
N THR A 557 23.73 19.38 -37.16
CA THR A 557 24.53 20.60 -36.96
C THR A 557 25.98 20.20 -36.73
N VAL A 558 26.84 20.55 -37.69
CA VAL A 558 28.29 20.40 -37.56
C VAL A 558 28.82 21.62 -36.82
N LEU A 559 29.36 21.45 -35.61
CA LEU A 559 30.13 22.50 -34.96
C LEU A 559 31.54 22.52 -35.56
N MET A 560 31.82 23.53 -36.38
CA MET A 560 33.16 23.80 -36.90
C MET A 560 33.60 25.20 -36.43
N GLY A 561 34.65 25.27 -35.61
CA GLY A 561 35.29 26.53 -35.27
C GLY A 561 36.22 26.48 -34.06
N LEU A 562 37.39 27.09 -34.21
CA LEU A 562 38.45 27.15 -33.21
C LEU A 562 38.00 27.69 -31.85
N PHE A 563 38.05 26.85 -30.81
CA PHE A 563 37.85 27.27 -29.43
C PHE A 563 39.11 27.98 -28.93
N GLY A 564 38.97 29.28 -28.63
CA GLY A 564 39.92 30.03 -27.83
C GLY A 564 39.21 30.53 -26.57
N GLY A 565 39.63 30.04 -25.40
CA GLY A 565 39.41 30.62 -24.07
C GLY A 565 38.02 31.18 -23.72
N GLY A 566 37.24 30.41 -22.95
CA GLY A 566 36.21 30.95 -22.05
C GLY A 566 34.83 31.28 -22.65
N ASP A 567 34.57 30.97 -23.91
CA ASP A 567 33.29 31.29 -24.52
C ASP A 567 32.22 30.20 -24.30
N THR A 568 31.05 30.62 -23.80
CA THR A 568 29.83 29.80 -23.74
C THR A 568 29.02 30.03 -25.02
N LYS A 569 28.77 28.97 -25.80
CA LYS A 569 27.80 29.01 -26.91
C LYS A 569 26.52 28.31 -26.48
N VAL A 570 25.41 29.03 -26.63
CA VAL A 570 24.06 28.53 -26.36
C VAL A 570 23.43 28.15 -27.69
N ILE A 571 23.04 26.89 -27.85
CA ILE A 571 22.19 26.47 -28.96
C ILE A 571 20.77 26.43 -28.42
N GLU A 572 19.90 27.26 -28.98
CA GLU A 572 18.50 27.35 -28.59
C GLU A 572 17.64 26.61 -29.61
N TYR A 573 16.80 25.71 -29.12
CA TYR A 573 15.80 25.04 -29.91
C TYR A 573 14.53 24.88 -29.08
N THR A 574 13.38 24.99 -29.73
CA THR A 574 12.06 24.93 -29.13
C THR A 574 11.36 23.67 -29.63
N ILE A 575 11.18 22.70 -28.75
CA ILE A 575 10.42 21.49 -29.07
C ILE A 575 8.93 21.83 -28.97
N GLY A 576 8.16 21.46 -30.00
CA GLY A 576 6.70 21.49 -29.96
C GLY A 576 6.14 20.47 -28.96
N THR A 577 4.82 20.32 -28.91
CA THR A 577 4.10 19.56 -27.86
C THR A 577 4.26 18.02 -27.89
N SER A 578 5.32 17.50 -28.50
CA SER A 578 5.63 16.08 -28.61
C SER A 578 7.11 15.83 -28.26
N TYR A 579 7.38 14.66 -27.66
CA TYR A 579 8.67 14.16 -27.19
C TYR A 579 9.88 14.53 -28.07
N ALA A 580 11.01 14.84 -27.43
CA ALA A 580 12.29 14.94 -28.12
C ALA A 580 13.38 14.14 -27.42
N ASP A 581 14.11 13.38 -28.23
CA ASP A 581 15.29 12.63 -27.81
C ASP A 581 16.53 13.48 -28.10
N LEU A 582 17.42 13.60 -27.11
CA LEU A 582 18.66 14.37 -27.24
C LEU A 582 19.83 13.40 -27.26
N HIS A 583 20.52 13.31 -28.40
CA HIS A 583 21.72 12.50 -28.55
C HIS A 583 22.93 13.42 -28.71
N TRP A 584 24.04 13.07 -28.05
CA TRP A 584 25.33 13.72 -28.30
C TRP A 584 26.44 12.68 -28.29
N ALA A 585 27.47 12.93 -29.09
CA ALA A 585 28.71 12.17 -29.10
C ALA A 585 29.87 13.14 -28.91
N MET A 586 30.85 12.75 -28.10
CA MET A 586 32.09 13.50 -27.91
C MET A 586 33.25 12.52 -28.12
N ASP A 587 34.08 12.78 -29.12
CA ASP A 587 35.32 12.04 -29.32
C ASP A 587 36.46 12.77 -28.62
N PHE A 588 37.17 12.06 -27.73
CA PHE A 588 38.36 12.59 -27.05
C PHE A 588 39.61 12.01 -27.71
N ALA A 589 40.56 12.86 -28.08
CA ALA A 589 41.84 12.39 -28.61
C ALA A 589 42.65 11.66 -27.51
N ALA A 590 43.43 10.65 -27.92
CA ALA A 590 44.22 9.84 -27.00
C ALA A 590 45.19 10.71 -26.16
N GLY A 591 44.95 10.79 -24.84
CA GLY A 591 45.83 11.43 -23.88
C GLY A 591 45.22 12.54 -23.01
N GLU A 592 43.96 12.95 -23.22
CA GLU A 592 43.29 13.91 -22.34
C GLU A 592 42.46 13.22 -21.24
N GLU A 593 42.44 13.81 -20.03
CA GLU A 593 41.64 13.36 -18.89
C GLU A 593 40.52 14.36 -18.59
N VAL A 594 39.28 13.89 -18.67
CA VAL A 594 38.10 14.62 -18.18
C VAL A 594 37.68 13.97 -16.88
N THR A 595 37.72 14.70 -15.77
CA THR A 595 37.38 14.17 -14.43
C THR A 595 35.92 14.42 -14.03
N SER A 596 35.26 15.37 -14.69
CA SER A 596 33.83 15.61 -14.55
C SER A 596 33.26 16.43 -15.70
N LEU A 597 32.00 16.20 -16.05
CA LEU A 597 31.18 16.98 -16.96
C LEU A 597 30.00 17.57 -16.20
N LYS A 598 29.75 18.86 -16.37
CA LYS A 598 28.65 19.55 -15.69
C LYS A 598 27.67 20.13 -16.71
N PHE A 599 26.42 19.73 -16.60
CA PHE A 599 25.29 20.27 -17.34
C PHE A 599 24.48 21.17 -16.44
N VAL A 600 23.96 22.26 -16.99
CA VAL A 600 23.07 23.16 -16.26
C VAL A 600 21.76 23.24 -17.02
N VAL A 601 20.73 22.65 -16.43
CA VAL A 601 19.38 22.68 -16.96
C VAL A 601 18.62 23.80 -16.30
N LYS A 602 17.87 24.58 -17.08
CA LYS A 602 17.00 25.62 -16.53
C LYS A 602 15.55 25.37 -16.84
N ASP A 603 14.71 25.57 -15.84
CA ASP A 603 13.26 25.65 -16.03
C ASP A 603 12.86 27.02 -16.61
N LEU A 604 11.57 27.15 -16.99
CA LEU A 604 11.01 28.39 -17.54
C LEU A 604 10.99 29.55 -16.55
N ALA A 605 11.10 29.29 -15.25
CA ALA A 605 11.25 30.29 -14.21
C ALA A 605 12.72 30.75 -14.02
N GLY A 606 13.65 30.12 -14.73
CA GLY A 606 15.08 30.44 -14.72
C GLY A 606 15.87 29.74 -13.60
N ASN A 607 15.23 28.85 -12.83
CA ASN A 607 15.88 28.07 -11.80
C ASN A 607 16.81 27.06 -12.45
N LYS A 608 18.01 26.93 -11.89
CA LYS A 608 19.06 26.07 -12.41
C LYS A 608 19.09 24.76 -11.63
N THR A 609 19.16 23.66 -12.36
CA THR A 609 19.51 22.35 -11.82
C THR A 609 20.82 21.93 -12.48
N ASP A 610 21.82 21.70 -11.64
CA ASP A 610 23.12 21.23 -12.09
C ASP A 610 23.11 19.70 -12.11
N ILE A 611 23.53 19.12 -13.23
CA ILE A 611 23.75 17.69 -13.38
C ILE A 611 25.25 17.52 -13.55
N ILE A 612 25.90 16.85 -12.60
CA ILE A 612 27.35 16.65 -12.63
C ILE A 612 27.60 15.16 -12.82
N LEU A 613 28.26 14.83 -13.92
CA LEU A 613 28.75 13.49 -14.22
C LEU A 613 30.23 13.46 -13.89
N ASN A 614 30.62 12.74 -12.85
CA ASN A 614 32.03 12.55 -12.53
C ASN A 614 32.59 11.41 -13.37
N ILE A 615 33.73 11.63 -14.00
CA ILE A 615 34.36 10.69 -14.92
C ILE A 615 35.70 10.30 -14.31
N THR A 616 35.90 9.03 -14.02
CA THR A 616 37.15 8.55 -13.44
C THR A 616 37.88 7.72 -14.49
N ARG A 617 39.09 8.13 -14.85
CA ARG A 617 39.95 7.33 -15.73
C ARG A 617 40.69 6.29 -14.88
N LEU A 618 40.59 5.02 -15.25
CA LEU A 618 41.38 3.94 -14.65
C LEU A 618 42.59 3.62 -15.56
N PRO A 619 43.74 3.21 -14.99
CA PRO A 619 44.94 2.94 -15.76
C PRO A 619 44.75 1.68 -16.63
N GLY A 620 44.76 1.88 -17.94
CA GLY A 620 44.57 0.87 -18.97
C GLY A 620 44.18 1.53 -20.29
#